data_AF-A0A6G3ML47-F1
#
_entry.id   AF-A0A6G3ML47-F1
#
_cell.length_a   1.000
_cell.length_b   1.000
_cell.length_c   1.000
_cell.angle_alpha   90.00
_cell.angle_beta   90.00
_cell.angle_gamma   90.00
#
_symmetry.space_group_name_H-M   'P 1'
#
loop_
_entity.id
_entity.type
_entity.pdbx_description
1 polymer ?
#
loop_
_entity_poly.entity_id
_entity_poly.type
_entity_poly.pdbx_seq_one_letter_code
_entity_poly.pdbx_strand_id
1 'polypeptide(L)'
;QKIGFLHSLKFNSIPEISGYSTIAIVPASSRIPIKNFSFELNSALNLICPTAIVDSGCIKIKQSNPIISRFRYLQLITQLEADNYMVLWVCDQTFSYWTKQCILHADLILIVASIDENYTPHVLEEKINEIENLRTPQHLVLLHKEHLYVPPENTALWLQERKWISDFHHIRCHQRIYRDEVLLQT
;
A
#
# COMPACT_ATOMS: atom_id res chain seq x y z
N GLN A 1 44.68 1.48 -7.50
CA GLN A 1 43.78 0.34 -7.24
C GLN A 1 42.38 0.75 -7.66
N LYS A 2 41.76 0.00 -8.57
CA LYS A 2 40.59 0.43 -9.36
C LYS A 2 39.31 0.46 -8.52
N ILE A 3 38.63 1.60 -8.60
CA ILE A 3 37.24 1.81 -8.19
C ILE A 3 36.36 0.96 -9.10
N GLY A 4 35.68 -0.03 -8.51
CA GLY A 4 34.78 -0.92 -9.22
C GLY A 4 33.43 -0.24 -9.45
N PHE A 5 33.15 0.06 -10.72
CA PHE A 5 31.82 0.38 -11.22
C PHE A 5 30.78 -0.62 -10.69
N LEU A 6 29.75 -0.13 -9.98
CA LEU A 6 28.49 -0.86 -9.90
C LEU A 6 27.87 -0.82 -11.29
N HIS A 7 28.10 -1.91 -12.01
CA HIS A 7 27.45 -2.26 -13.25
C HIS A 7 25.94 -2.12 -13.05
N SER A 8 25.35 -1.11 -13.70
CA SER A 8 23.91 -1.03 -13.92
C SER A 8 23.50 -2.31 -14.65
N LEU A 9 23.00 -3.28 -13.88
CA LEU A 9 22.30 -4.41 -14.44
C LEU A 9 21.03 -3.84 -15.04
N LYS A 10 21.07 -3.58 -16.35
CA LYS A 10 19.87 -3.54 -17.17
C LYS A 10 19.20 -4.90 -16.96
N PHE A 11 18.12 -4.93 -16.17
CA PHE A 11 17.26 -6.10 -16.06
C PHE A 11 16.69 -6.36 -17.46
N ASN A 12 17.34 -7.24 -18.23
CA ASN A 12 16.93 -7.66 -19.58
C ASN A 12 15.75 -8.65 -19.57
N SER A 13 15.16 -8.88 -18.41
CA SER A 13 13.85 -9.49 -18.22
C SER A 13 13.34 -8.97 -16.89
N ILE A 14 12.25 -8.21 -16.92
CA ILE A 14 11.47 -7.95 -15.71
C ILE A 14 11.18 -9.35 -15.13
N PRO A 15 11.39 -9.59 -13.82
CA PRO A 15 10.97 -10.84 -13.20
C PRO A 15 9.52 -11.15 -13.60
N GLU A 16 9.06 -12.39 -13.50
CA GLU A 16 7.60 -12.65 -13.44
C GLU A 16 7.09 -12.02 -12.14
N ILE A 17 7.02 -10.68 -12.13
CA ILE A 17 6.36 -9.90 -11.13
C ILE A 17 4.90 -10.31 -11.28
N SER A 18 4.27 -10.64 -10.15
CA SER A 18 2.84 -10.93 -10.06
C SER A 18 2.05 -10.03 -11.00
N GLY A 19 1.00 -10.54 -11.66
CA GLY A 19 0.18 -9.77 -12.62
C GLY A 19 -0.63 -8.60 -12.01
N TYR A 20 -0.23 -8.11 -10.84
CA TYR A 20 -0.79 -6.95 -10.16
C TYR A 20 -0.04 -5.69 -10.58
N SER A 21 -0.80 -4.68 -10.95
CA SER A 21 -0.34 -3.38 -11.44
C SER A 21 -0.95 -2.22 -10.64
N THR A 22 -2.11 -2.42 -10.02
CA THR A 22 -2.81 -1.40 -9.23
C THR A 22 -3.07 -1.91 -7.81
N ILE A 23 -2.29 -1.43 -6.85
CA ILE A 23 -2.26 -1.99 -5.50
C ILE A 23 -2.86 -0.98 -4.51
N ALA A 24 -3.95 -1.33 -3.84
CA ALA A 24 -4.49 -0.54 -2.73
C ALA A 24 -3.78 -0.89 -1.42
N ILE A 25 -3.32 0.10 -0.68
CA ILE A 25 -2.64 -0.06 0.60
C ILE A 25 -3.57 0.46 1.70
N VAL A 26 -4.11 -0.45 2.48
CA VAL A 26 -5.12 -0.21 3.51
C VAL A 26 -4.51 -0.37 4.90
N PRO A 27 -4.61 0.62 5.80
CA PRO A 27 -4.23 0.44 7.19
C PRO A 27 -5.29 -0.39 7.93
N ALA A 28 -4.87 -1.42 8.67
CA ALA A 28 -5.77 -2.17 9.55
C ALA A 28 -6.21 -1.34 10.77
N SER A 29 -5.41 -0.36 11.20
CA SER A 29 -5.73 0.51 12.33
C SER A 29 -5.12 1.91 12.16
N SER A 30 -5.63 2.88 12.94
CA SER A 30 -5.14 4.26 12.93
C SER A 30 -3.70 4.42 13.42
N ARG A 31 -3.13 3.38 14.03
CA ARG A 31 -1.74 3.36 14.53
C ARG A 31 -0.75 2.97 13.45
N ILE A 32 -1.22 2.42 12.32
CA ILE A 32 -0.37 2.03 11.21
C ILE A 32 0.06 3.29 10.44
N PRO A 33 1.36 3.59 10.37
CA PRO A 33 1.89 4.73 9.63
C PRO A 33 1.88 4.45 8.13
N ILE A 34 0.69 4.40 7.54
CA ILE A 34 0.45 3.88 6.19
C ILE A 34 1.25 4.63 5.13
N LYS A 35 1.40 5.96 5.28
CA LYS A 35 2.17 6.78 4.34
C LYS A 35 3.65 6.38 4.33
N ASN A 36 4.27 6.28 5.51
CA ASN A 36 5.67 5.88 5.62
C ASN A 36 5.88 4.47 5.07
N PHE A 37 4.99 3.53 5.40
CA PHE A 37 5.04 2.18 4.83
C PHE A 37 4.96 2.21 3.30
N SER A 38 4.02 2.97 2.73
CA SER A 38 3.86 3.08 1.28
C SER A 38 5.07 3.72 0.59
N PHE A 39 5.72 4.72 1.19
CA PHE A 39 6.95 5.31 0.65
C PHE A 39 8.13 4.35 0.66
N GLU A 40 8.26 3.55 1.72
CA GLU A 40 9.28 2.51 1.84
C GLU A 40 9.06 1.40 0.81
N LEU A 41 7.81 0.94 0.68
CA LEU A 41 7.42 -0.04 -0.33
C LEU A 41 7.69 0.49 -1.74
N ASN A 42 7.28 1.74 -2.02
CA ASN A 42 7.55 2.40 -3.29
C ASN A 42 9.06 2.49 -3.59
N SER A 43 9.86 2.83 -2.59
CA SER A 43 11.32 2.92 -2.73
C SER A 43 11.94 1.56 -3.06
N ALA A 44 11.46 0.49 -2.42
CA ALA A 44 11.90 -0.87 -2.69
C ALA A 44 11.46 -1.36 -4.08
N LEU A 45 10.19 -1.14 -4.46
CA LEU A 45 9.66 -1.53 -5.77
C LEU A 45 10.32 -0.78 -6.93
N ASN A 46 10.66 0.50 -6.75
CA ASN A 46 11.38 1.29 -7.76
C ASN A 46 12.79 0.80 -8.07
N LEU A 47 13.39 -0.06 -7.23
CA LEU A 47 14.64 -0.74 -7.57
C LEU A 47 14.44 -1.82 -8.63
N ILE A 48 13.20 -2.29 -8.81
CA ILE A 48 12.82 -3.39 -9.70
C ILE A 48 12.06 -2.85 -10.91
N CYS A 49 11.05 -2.01 -10.70
CA CYS A 49 10.18 -1.48 -11.75
C CYS A 49 9.67 -0.07 -11.42
N PRO A 50 9.41 0.79 -12.43
CA PRO A 50 8.82 2.10 -12.22
C PRO A 50 7.50 1.99 -11.46
N THR A 51 7.44 2.59 -10.28
CA THR A 51 6.29 2.53 -9.38
C THR A 51 5.91 3.94 -8.94
N ALA A 52 4.62 4.26 -9.07
CA ALA A 52 4.05 5.51 -8.57
C ALA A 52 3.28 5.30 -7.27
N ILE A 53 3.17 6.37 -6.48
CA ILE A 53 2.36 6.42 -5.27
C ILE A 53 1.33 7.54 -5.38
N VAL A 54 0.08 7.26 -4.99
CA VAL A 54 -1.02 8.21 -5.02
C VAL A 54 -1.75 8.19 -3.68
N ASP A 55 -1.90 9.35 -3.06
CA ASP A 55 -2.71 9.53 -1.85
C ASP A 55 -3.87 10.51 -2.09
N SER A 56 -4.78 10.63 -1.11
CA SER A 56 -5.93 11.55 -1.18
C SER A 56 -5.51 13.02 -1.36
N GLY A 57 -4.30 13.38 -0.94
CA GLY A 57 -3.72 14.71 -1.08
C GLY A 57 -3.17 15.01 -2.48
N CYS A 58 -2.84 14.00 -3.28
CA CYS A 58 -2.44 14.16 -4.68
C CYS A 58 -3.61 14.70 -5.53
N ILE A 59 -4.84 14.35 -5.17
CA ILE A 59 -6.06 14.76 -5.89
C ILE A 59 -6.67 15.97 -5.19
N LYS A 60 -5.95 17.10 -5.25
CA LYS A 60 -6.50 18.40 -4.87
C LYS A 60 -7.39 18.93 -6.00
N ILE A 61 -8.63 18.44 -6.04
CA ILE A 61 -9.69 19.01 -6.87
C ILE A 61 -10.06 20.39 -6.31
N LYS A 62 -9.37 21.43 -6.78
CA LYS A 62 -9.67 22.84 -6.44
C LYS A 62 -10.59 23.49 -7.48
N GLN A 63 -11.69 22.84 -7.87
CA GLN A 63 -12.59 23.40 -8.88
C GLN A 63 -14.05 23.22 -8.51
N SER A 64 -14.84 24.27 -8.77
CA SER A 64 -16.28 24.34 -8.49
C SER A 64 -17.13 23.42 -9.37
N ASN A 65 -16.58 22.90 -10.48
CA ASN A 65 -17.30 22.03 -11.41
C ASN A 65 -16.96 20.54 -11.20
N PRO A 66 -17.94 19.70 -10.78
CA PRO A 66 -17.73 18.28 -10.50
C PRO A 66 -17.43 17.41 -11.75
N ILE A 67 -17.81 17.87 -12.94
CA ILE A 67 -17.56 17.13 -14.18
C ILE A 67 -16.10 17.28 -14.60
N ILE A 68 -15.58 18.51 -14.54
CA ILE A 68 -14.18 18.82 -14.89
C ILE A 68 -13.23 18.12 -13.92
N SER A 69 -13.58 18.09 -12.64
CA SER A 69 -12.78 17.41 -11.64
C SER A 69 -12.71 15.90 -11.86
N ARG A 70 -13.85 15.27 -12.16
CA ARG A 70 -13.91 13.84 -12.51
C ARG A 70 -13.08 13.54 -13.76
N PHE A 71 -13.16 14.38 -14.79
CA PHE A 71 -12.39 14.18 -16.00
C PHE A 71 -10.88 14.25 -15.75
N ARG A 72 -10.42 15.27 -15.01
CA ARG A 72 -8.99 15.41 -14.64
C ARG A 72 -8.50 14.27 -13.78
N TYR A 73 -9.34 13.80 -12.85
CA TYR A 73 -9.05 12.61 -12.06
C TYR A 73 -8.78 11.41 -12.96
N LEU A 74 -9.70 11.10 -13.89
CA LEU A 74 -9.53 9.97 -14.81
C LEU A 74 -8.28 10.14 -15.69
N GLN A 75 -8.00 11.33 -16.20
CA GLN A 75 -6.79 11.59 -16.97
C GLN A 75 -5.51 11.34 -16.16
N LEU A 76 -5.48 11.77 -14.89
CA LEU A 76 -4.36 11.51 -14.00
C LEU A 76 -4.16 10.00 -13.80
N ILE A 77 -5.23 9.24 -13.57
CA ILE A 77 -5.16 7.77 -13.44
C ILE A 77 -4.57 7.15 -14.70
N THR A 78 -5.15 7.46 -15.87
CA THR A 78 -4.71 6.90 -17.14
C THR A 78 -3.24 7.22 -17.42
N GLN A 79 -2.78 8.42 -17.07
CA GLN A 79 -1.37 8.77 -17.23
C GLN A 79 -0.48 7.98 -16.27
N LEU A 80 -0.85 7.86 -15.00
CA LEU A 80 -0.07 7.10 -14.01
C LEU A 80 0.07 5.62 -14.39
N GLU A 81 -1.02 5.01 -14.86
CA GLU A 81 -1.04 3.63 -15.33
C GLU A 81 -0.26 3.43 -16.64
N ALA A 82 -0.18 4.45 -17.50
CA ALA A 82 0.63 4.41 -18.72
C ALA A 82 2.13 4.56 -18.45
N ASP A 83 2.50 5.40 -17.48
CA ASP A 83 3.89 5.77 -17.19
C ASP A 83 4.58 4.82 -16.19
N ASN A 84 3.83 4.00 -15.45
CA ASN A 84 4.36 3.15 -14.39
C ASN A 84 3.93 1.69 -14.55
N TYR A 85 4.81 0.77 -14.15
CA TYR A 85 4.49 -0.66 -14.11
C TYR A 85 3.55 -0.98 -12.95
N MET A 86 3.70 -0.26 -11.84
CA MET A 86 2.85 -0.38 -10.65
C MET A 86 2.39 0.98 -10.15
N VAL A 87 1.16 1.04 -9.64
CA VAL A 87 0.59 2.21 -8.98
C VAL A 87 0.08 1.81 -7.59
N LEU A 88 0.62 2.44 -6.56
CA LEU A 88 0.25 2.25 -5.17
C LEU A 88 -0.78 3.29 -4.74
N TRP A 89 -2.00 2.85 -4.47
CA TRP A 89 -3.12 3.66 -4.00
C TRP A 89 -3.18 3.64 -2.47
N VAL A 90 -2.78 4.73 -1.82
CA VAL A 90 -2.71 4.83 -0.37
C VAL A 90 -4.07 5.22 0.20
N CYS A 91 -4.73 4.32 0.91
CA CYS A 91 -6.03 4.56 1.51
C CYS A 91 -5.94 5.48 2.75
N ASP A 92 -7.04 6.17 3.05
CA ASP A 92 -7.16 6.93 4.29
C ASP A 92 -7.40 5.98 5.48
N GLN A 93 -7.20 6.50 6.69
CA GLN A 93 -7.48 5.78 7.95
C GLN A 93 -8.99 5.49 8.18
N THR A 94 -9.85 5.99 7.29
CA THR A 94 -11.30 5.81 7.37
C THR A 94 -11.86 5.36 6.02
N PHE A 95 -13.08 4.84 6.03
CA PHE A 95 -13.78 4.42 4.82
C PHE A 95 -14.35 5.65 4.06
N SER A 96 -13.45 6.47 3.54
CA SER A 96 -13.75 7.68 2.78
C SER A 96 -14.14 7.35 1.32
N TYR A 97 -14.62 8.35 0.58
CA TYR A 97 -14.82 8.21 -0.87
C TYR A 97 -13.52 7.81 -1.57
N TRP A 98 -12.39 8.40 -1.16
CA TRP A 98 -11.06 8.08 -1.68
C TRP A 98 -10.68 6.63 -1.44
N THR A 99 -10.79 6.15 -0.19
CA THR A 99 -10.50 4.75 0.16
C THR A 99 -11.36 3.78 -0.65
N LYS A 100 -12.67 4.06 -0.80
CA LYS A 100 -13.56 3.25 -1.64
C LYS A 100 -13.11 3.22 -3.10
N GLN A 101 -12.67 4.35 -3.66
CA GLN A 101 -12.12 4.38 -5.02
C GLN A 101 -10.85 3.54 -5.12
N CYS A 102 -9.88 3.72 -4.21
CA CYS A 102 -8.63 2.95 -4.19
C CYS A 102 -8.89 1.44 -4.25
N ILE A 103 -9.81 0.95 -3.42
CA ILE A 103 -10.19 -0.46 -3.36
C ILE A 103 -10.80 -0.96 -4.66
N LEU A 104 -11.68 -0.16 -5.29
CA LEU A 104 -12.38 -0.57 -6.51
C LEU A 104 -11.50 -0.50 -7.77
N HIS A 105 -10.45 0.33 -7.77
CA HIS A 105 -9.49 0.43 -8.87
C HIS A 105 -8.35 -0.60 -8.78
N ALA A 106 -8.16 -1.19 -7.61
CA ALA A 106 -7.05 -2.09 -7.35
C ALA A 106 -7.30 -3.52 -7.86
N ASP A 107 -6.26 -4.11 -8.44
CA ASP A 107 -6.16 -5.53 -8.74
C ASP A 107 -5.51 -6.34 -7.59
N LEU A 108 -4.98 -5.66 -6.56
CA LEU A 108 -4.54 -6.24 -5.29
C LEU A 108 -4.81 -5.29 -4.11
N ILE A 109 -5.31 -5.81 -2.98
CA ILE A 109 -5.47 -5.04 -1.74
C ILE A 109 -4.49 -5.57 -0.69
N LEU A 110 -3.60 -4.70 -0.22
CA LEU A 110 -2.72 -4.97 0.92
C LEU A 110 -3.34 -4.39 2.19
N ILE A 111 -3.73 -5.26 3.11
CA ILE A 111 -4.16 -4.87 4.46
C ILE A 111 -2.93 -4.90 5.36
N VAL A 112 -2.48 -3.72 5.79
CA VAL A 112 -1.25 -3.55 6.56
C VAL A 112 -1.58 -3.43 8.04
N ALA A 113 -1.04 -4.34 8.83
CA ALA A 113 -1.26 -4.42 10.27
C ALA A 113 0.05 -4.59 11.03
N SER A 114 0.06 -4.24 12.31
CA SER A 114 1.16 -4.52 13.22
C SER A 114 0.87 -5.82 13.96
N ILE A 115 1.81 -6.76 14.00
CA ILE A 115 1.60 -8.05 14.68
C ILE A 115 1.26 -7.87 16.18
N ASP A 116 1.79 -6.81 16.79
CA ASP A 116 1.59 -6.47 18.21
C ASP A 116 0.18 -5.95 18.54
N GLU A 117 -0.67 -5.71 17.53
CA GLU A 117 -2.02 -5.17 17.71
C GLU A 117 -3.07 -6.28 17.89
N ASN A 118 -4.28 -5.87 18.27
CA ASN A 118 -5.39 -6.79 18.37
C ASN A 118 -5.70 -7.37 16.98
N TYR A 119 -5.83 -8.70 16.93
CA TYR A 119 -6.15 -9.45 15.73
C TYR A 119 -7.60 -9.28 15.27
N THR A 120 -8.51 -8.70 16.07
CA THR A 120 -9.87 -8.41 15.61
C THR A 120 -9.87 -7.37 14.48
N PRO A 121 -10.57 -7.62 13.36
CA PRO A 121 -10.74 -6.66 12.26
C PRO A 121 -11.26 -5.33 12.75
N HIS A 122 -10.66 -4.24 12.27
CA HIS A 122 -11.15 -2.90 12.61
C HIS A 122 -12.30 -2.48 11.68
N VAL A 123 -13.03 -1.42 12.06
CA VAL A 123 -14.19 -0.87 11.31
C VAL A 123 -13.89 -0.62 9.83
N LEU A 124 -12.65 -0.26 9.48
CA LEU A 124 -12.27 -0.07 8.08
C LEU A 124 -12.23 -1.42 7.33
N GLU A 125 -11.59 -2.43 7.90
CA GLU A 125 -11.52 -3.77 7.32
C GLU A 125 -12.90 -4.41 7.19
N GLU A 126 -13.74 -4.29 8.22
CA GLU A 126 -15.12 -4.79 8.20
C GLU A 126 -15.91 -4.17 7.02
N LYS A 127 -15.84 -2.85 6.86
CA LYS A 127 -16.50 -2.15 5.75
C LYS A 127 -15.98 -2.57 4.37
N ILE A 128 -14.70 -2.94 4.27
CA ILE A 128 -14.12 -3.44 3.02
C ILE A 128 -14.66 -4.85 2.72
N ASN A 129 -14.73 -5.71 3.73
CA ASN A 129 -15.28 -7.05 3.60
C ASN A 129 -16.79 -7.05 3.31
N GLU A 130 -17.51 -6.01 3.72
CA GLU A 130 -18.93 -5.79 3.39
C GLU A 130 -19.19 -5.30 1.96
N ILE A 131 -18.15 -4.92 1.19
CA ILE A 131 -18.33 -4.48 -0.19
C ILE A 131 -18.81 -5.66 -1.05
N GLU A 132 -20.06 -5.58 -1.50
CA GLU A 132 -20.63 -6.56 -2.41
C GLU A 132 -19.79 -6.72 -3.69
N ASN A 133 -19.54 -7.97 -4.08
CA ASN A 133 -18.79 -8.34 -5.28
C ASN A 133 -17.32 -7.88 -5.32
N LEU A 134 -16.71 -7.57 -4.19
CA LEU A 134 -15.27 -7.36 -4.13
C LEU A 134 -14.54 -8.70 -4.39
N ARG A 135 -13.97 -8.84 -5.60
CA ARG A 135 -13.22 -10.04 -6.03
C ARG A 135 -11.71 -9.86 -5.98
N THR A 136 -11.26 -8.62 -5.79
CA THR A 136 -9.85 -8.29 -5.70
C THR A 136 -9.21 -9.05 -4.54
N PRO A 137 -8.11 -9.79 -4.74
CA PRO A 137 -7.45 -10.52 -3.66
C PRO A 137 -6.99 -9.57 -2.55
N GLN A 138 -7.18 -9.99 -1.30
CA GLN A 138 -6.73 -9.26 -0.12
C GLN A 138 -5.57 -10.00 0.54
N HIS A 139 -4.39 -9.37 0.57
CA HIS A 139 -3.21 -9.91 1.22
C HIS A 139 -2.99 -9.19 2.55
N LEU A 140 -2.74 -9.96 3.61
CA LEU A 140 -2.42 -9.41 4.93
C LEU A 140 -0.91 -9.19 5.06
N VAL A 141 -0.49 -7.96 5.37
CA VAL A 141 0.90 -7.62 5.64
C VAL A 141 1.07 -7.37 7.13
N LEU A 142 1.77 -8.26 7.81
CA LEU A 142 2.07 -8.18 9.24
C LEU A 142 3.45 -7.56 9.45
N LEU A 143 3.45 -6.35 10.02
CA LEU A 143 4.65 -5.59 10.35
C LEU A 143 5.24 -6.02 11.68
N HIS A 144 6.57 -6.24 11.68
CA HIS A 144 7.38 -6.59 12.85
C HIS A 144 8.37 -5.48 13.13
N LYS A 145 8.39 -4.97 14.36
CA LYS A 145 9.38 -3.95 14.78
C LYS A 145 10.76 -4.60 14.86
N GLU A 146 11.74 -3.96 14.24
CA GLU A 146 13.14 -4.44 14.13
C GLU A 146 13.81 -4.82 15.47
N HIS A 147 13.42 -4.20 16.58
CA HIS A 147 14.10 -4.35 17.88
C HIS A 147 13.64 -5.56 18.70
N LEU A 148 12.58 -6.24 18.25
CA LEU A 148 12.02 -7.40 18.93
C LEU A 148 12.30 -8.61 18.05
N TYR A 149 13.45 -9.28 18.26
CA TYR A 149 13.66 -10.62 17.69
C TYR A 149 12.84 -11.62 18.52
N VAL A 150 11.54 -11.64 18.26
CA VAL A 150 10.60 -12.63 18.78
C VAL A 150 10.01 -13.33 17.55
N PRO A 151 9.95 -14.68 17.52
CA PRO A 151 9.20 -15.37 16.48
C PRO A 151 7.78 -14.79 16.35
N PRO A 152 7.23 -14.66 15.14
CA PRO A 152 5.88 -14.15 14.98
C PRO A 152 4.89 -15.06 15.72
N GLU A 153 4.35 -14.56 16.83
CA GLU A 153 3.25 -15.20 17.54
C GLU A 153 1.92 -14.63 17.01
N ASN A 154 0.82 -15.36 17.19
CA ASN A 154 -0.54 -14.92 16.84
C ASN A 154 -0.91 -14.84 15.36
N THR A 155 -0.05 -15.19 14.39
CA THR A 155 -0.45 -15.26 12.96
C THR A 155 -1.70 -16.09 12.75
N ALA A 156 -1.85 -17.21 13.46
CA ALA A 156 -3.06 -18.05 13.38
C ALA A 156 -4.34 -17.29 13.79
N LEU A 157 -4.27 -16.44 14.81
CA LEU A 157 -5.41 -15.63 15.27
C LEU A 157 -5.76 -14.55 14.23
N TRP A 158 -4.75 -13.91 13.63
CA TRP A 158 -4.94 -12.93 12.55
C TRP A 158 -5.67 -13.53 11.35
N LEU A 159 -5.32 -14.76 10.96
CA LEU A 159 -5.94 -15.47 9.84
C LEU A 159 -7.33 -16.03 10.20
N GLN A 160 -7.54 -16.48 11.43
CA GLN A 160 -8.83 -17.02 11.88
C GLN A 160 -9.95 -15.97 11.80
N GLU A 161 -9.64 -14.73 12.17
CA GLU A 161 -10.60 -13.62 12.11
C GLU A 161 -10.81 -13.07 10.69
N ARG A 162 -9.94 -13.43 9.74
CA ARG A 162 -9.93 -12.89 8.37
C ARG A 162 -9.99 -13.98 7.31
N LYS A 163 -11.07 -14.73 7.31
CA LYS A 163 -11.30 -15.84 6.35
C LYS A 163 -11.34 -15.39 4.87
N TRP A 164 -11.45 -14.09 4.62
CA TRP A 164 -11.42 -13.50 3.27
C TRP A 164 -10.01 -13.21 2.74
N ILE A 165 -8.97 -13.30 3.58
CA ILE A 165 -7.59 -13.06 3.15
C ILE A 165 -7.10 -14.23 2.28
N SER A 166 -6.53 -13.90 1.12
CA SER A 166 -6.02 -14.89 0.16
C SER A 166 -4.56 -15.28 0.39
N ASP A 167 -3.75 -14.36 0.93
CA ASP A 167 -2.34 -14.59 1.22
C ASP A 167 -1.84 -13.66 2.34
N PHE A 168 -0.68 -13.96 2.93
CA PHE A 168 -0.11 -13.12 3.98
C PHE A 168 1.42 -13.05 3.94
N HIS A 169 1.96 -11.92 4.37
CA HIS A 169 3.39 -11.64 4.37
C HIS A 169 3.83 -11.04 5.69
N HIS A 170 4.98 -11.48 6.17
CA HIS A 170 5.63 -10.92 7.35
C HIS A 170 6.76 -9.99 6.90
N ILE A 171 6.71 -8.72 7.33
CA ILE A 171 7.73 -7.73 6.99
C ILE A 171 8.37 -7.21 8.26
N ARG A 172 9.69 -7.37 8.38
CA ARG A 172 10.46 -6.68 9.41
C ARG A 172 10.70 -5.24 8.96
N CYS A 173 10.12 -4.30 9.67
CA CYS A 173 10.16 -2.89 9.34
C CYS A 173 11.18 -2.15 10.20
N HIS A 174 12.00 -1.32 9.54
CA HIS A 174 12.92 -0.42 10.23
C HIS A 174 12.14 0.61 11.03
N GLN A 175 12.64 1.02 12.20
CA GLN A 175 11.98 2.00 13.07
C GLN A 175 11.54 3.29 12.38
N ARG A 176 12.16 3.68 11.25
CA ARG A 176 11.81 4.89 10.51
C ARG A 176 10.36 4.90 10.01
N ILE A 177 9.78 3.72 9.78
CA ILE A 177 8.38 3.59 9.39
C ILE A 177 7.46 4.17 10.48
N TYR A 178 7.81 4.01 11.75
CA TYR A 178 7.03 4.53 12.88
C TYR A 178 7.48 5.90 13.39
N ARG A 179 8.44 6.55 12.71
CA ARG A 179 8.79 7.93 13.06
C ARG A 179 7.76 8.85 12.42
N ASP A 180 7.19 9.74 13.22
CA ASP A 180 6.41 10.85 12.67
C ASP A 180 7.28 11.60 11.66
N GLU A 181 6.70 12.02 10.53
CA GLU A 181 7.33 13.02 9.67
C GLU A 181 7.55 14.27 10.53
N VAL A 182 8.76 14.41 11.10
CA VAL A 182 9.24 15.72 11.52
C VAL A 182 9.26 16.52 10.23
N LEU A 183 8.28 17.43 10.11
CA LEU A 183 8.16 18.39 9.03
C LEU A 183 9.56 18.93 8.68
N LEU A 184 10.15 18.43 7.59
CA LEU A 184 11.26 19.11 6.94
C LEU A 184 10.65 20.30 6.18
N GLN A 185 10.19 21.28 6.97
CA GLN A 185 10.11 22.67 6.56
C GLN A 185 11.36 23.36 7.11
N THR A 186 12.41 23.38 6.30
CA THR A 186 13.47 24.39 6.33
C THR A 186 13.75 24.82 4.91
#